data_AF-A0A9D7S0R2-F1
#
_entry.id   AF-A0A9D7S0R2-F1
#
_cell.length_a   1.000
_cell.length_b   1.000
_cell.length_c   1.000
_cell.angle_alpha   90.00
_cell.angle_beta   90.00
_cell.angle_gamma   90.00
#
_symmetry.space_group_name_H-M   'P 1'
#
loop_
_entity.id
_entity.type
_entity.pdbx_description
1 polymer ?
#
loop_
_entity_poly.entity_id
_entity_poly.type
_entity_poly.pdbx_seq_one_letter_code
_entity_poly.pdbx_strand_id
1 'polypeptide(L)' 'MQRWVRLPQGGFLDATQIIYISKVDSFARLDEEGHNTGSDYAVTIGTSLNRDQFMMISGNKDEIGTLVRQILGQAAAS' A
#
# COMPACT_ATOMS: atom_id res chain seq x y z
N MET A 1 6.36 19.49 -8.16
CA MET A 1 6.61 18.35 -9.05
C MET A 1 5.59 17.29 -8.69
N GLN A 2 4.72 16.89 -9.61
CA GLN A 2 3.70 15.88 -9.35
C GLN A 2 4.35 14.50 -9.30
N ARG A 3 4.07 13.71 -8.26
CA ARG A 3 4.74 12.43 -8.00
C ARG A 3 3.72 11.30 -8.08
N TRP A 4 3.62 10.69 -9.25
CA TRP A 4 2.73 9.55 -9.47
C TRP A 4 3.34 8.26 -8.94
N VAL A 5 2.59 7.51 -8.14
CA VAL A 5 2.97 6.22 -7.58
C VAL A 5 2.00 5.16 -8.08
N ARG A 6 2.54 4.02 -8.53
CA ARG A 6 1.73 2.91 -9.05
C ARG A 6 1.20 2.07 -7.89
N LEU A 7 -0.08 1.73 -7.93
CA LEU A 7 -0.70 0.88 -6.93
C LEU A 7 -0.54 -0.61 -7.30
N PRO A 8 -0.37 -1.52 -6.32
CA PRO A 8 -0.30 -2.97 -6.56
C PRO A 8 -1.48 -3.52 -7.35
N GLN A 9 -2.70 -3.12 -6.98
CA GLN A 9 -3.96 -3.51 -7.63
C GLN A 9 -4.19 -2.81 -8.98
N GLY A 10 -3.25 -1.99 -9.44
CA GLY A 10 -3.37 -1.19 -10.65
C GLY A 10 -3.86 0.23 -10.40
N GLY A 11 -3.61 1.10 -11.37
CA GLY A 11 -3.85 2.54 -11.26
C GLY A 11 -2.65 3.31 -10.69
N PHE A 12 -2.83 4.62 -10.61
CA PHE A 12 -1.82 5.55 -10.12
C PHE A 12 -2.42 6.50 -9.09
N LEU A 13 -1.62 6.83 -8.08
CA LEU A 13 -1.96 7.77 -7.03
C LEU A 13 -1.01 8.95 -7.08
N ASP A 14 -1.54 10.17 -6.99
CA ASP A 14 -0.72 11.36 -6.81
C ASP A 14 -0.21 11.40 -5.36
N ALA A 15 1.05 11.05 -5.18
CA ALA A 15 1.68 11.01 -3.87
C ALA A 15 1.98 12.40 -3.29
N THR A 16 1.62 13.50 -3.98
CA THR A 16 1.57 14.84 -3.39
C THR A 16 0.30 15.10 -2.60
N GLN A 17 -0.76 14.29 -2.82
CA GLN A 17 -2.04 14.40 -2.11
C GLN A 17 -2.13 13.48 -0.90
N ILE A 18 -1.14 12.61 -0.68
CA ILE A 18 -1.15 11.72 0.49
C ILE A 18 -0.88 12.53 1.74
N ILE A 19 -1.85 12.52 2.66
CA ILE A 19 -1.72 13.18 3.96
C ILE A 19 -1.58 12.18 5.11
N TYR A 20 -1.93 10.91 4.89
CA TYR A 20 -1.89 9.86 5.89
C TYR A 20 -1.45 8.52 5.27
N ILE A 21 -0.62 7.80 6.02
CA ILE A 21 -0.22 6.42 5.74
C ILE A 21 -0.28 5.69 7.07
N SER A 22 -1.03 4.59 7.13
CA SER A 22 -1.06 3.75 8.33
C SER A 22 0.23 2.96 8.49
N LYS A 23 0.37 2.31 9.65
CA LYS A 23 1.28 1.18 9.77
C LYS A 23 0.89 0.10 8.74
N VAL A 24 1.88 -0.62 8.24
CA VAL A 24 1.63 -1.82 7.44
C VAL A 24 1.08 -2.92 8.33
N ASP A 25 -0.09 -3.43 7.97
CA ASP A 25 -0.75 -4.56 8.59
C ASP A 25 -0.39 -5.84 7.84
N SER A 26 -0.27 -6.96 8.56
CA SER A 26 -0.04 -8.29 7.98
C SER A 26 -1.14 -9.23 8.42
N PHE A 27 -1.63 -10.07 7.51
CA PHE A 27 -2.68 -11.04 7.78
C PHE A 27 -2.37 -12.37 7.09
N ALA A 28 -2.90 -13.47 7.64
CA ALA A 28 -2.69 -14.79 7.07
C ALA A 28 -3.46 -14.89 5.74
N ARG A 29 -2.76 -15.35 4.70
CA ARG A 29 -3.39 -15.72 3.44
C ARG A 29 -3.82 -17.17 3.55
N LEU A 30 -5.12 -17.42 3.39
CA LEU A 30 -5.69 -18.75 3.46
C LEU A 30 -6.05 -19.21 2.04
N ASP A 31 -5.82 -20.49 1.74
CA ASP A 31 -6.40 -21.11 0.55
C ASP A 31 -7.88 -21.45 0.75
N GLU A 32 -8.50 -22.06 -0.27
CA GLU A 32 -9.92 -22.45 -0.26
C GLU A 32 -10.24 -23.51 0.81
N GLU A 33 -9.23 -24.25 1.27
CA GLU A 33 -9.35 -25.28 2.31
C GLU A 33 -9.07 -24.75 3.72
N GLY A 34 -8.70 -23.47 3.83
CA GLY A 34 -8.39 -22.81 5.10
C GLY A 34 -6.97 -23.03 5.60
N HIS A 35 -6.07 -23.59 4.78
CA HIS A 35 -4.66 -23.72 5.12
C HIS A 35 -3.93 -22.39 4.90
N ASN A 36 -2.97 -22.12 5.79
CA ASN A 36 -2.14 -20.94 5.69
C ASN A 36 -1.13 -21.11 4.54
N THR A 37 -1.27 -20.28 3.51
CA THR A 37 -0.40 -20.25 2.33
C THR A 37 0.60 -19.09 2.35
N GLY A 38 0.59 -18.27 3.40
CA GLY A 38 1.55 -17.20 3.61
C GLY A 38 0.96 -16.00 4.35
N SER A 39 1.57 -14.84 4.12
CA SER A 39 1.09 -13.57 4.67
C SER A 39 0.91 -12.56 3.57
N ASP A 40 -0.25 -11.93 3.56
CA ASP A 40 -0.52 -10.74 2.77
C ASP A 40 -0.40 -9.51 3.68
N TYR A 41 -0.20 -8.37 3.03
CA TYR A 41 0.09 -7.11 3.68
C TYR A 41 -0.89 -6.06 3.19
N ALA A 42 -1.20 -5.09 4.04
CA ALA A 42 -1.99 -3.95 3.65
C ALA A 42 -1.55 -2.66 4.32
N VAL A 43 -1.85 -1.54 3.66
CA VAL A 43 -1.62 -0.20 4.17
C VAL A 43 -2.82 0.67 3.82
N THR A 44 -3.27 1.49 4.78
CA THR A 44 -4.31 2.48 4.56
C THR A 44 -3.65 3.79 4.16
N ILE A 45 -4.11 4.39 3.06
CA ILE A 45 -3.66 5.68 2.57
C ILE A 45 -4.84 6.64 2.56
N GLY A 46 -4.64 7.83 3.14
CA GLY A 46 -5.61 8.92 3.13
C GLY A 46 -5.12 10.08 2.25
N THR A 47 -5.96 10.54 1.33
CA THR A 47 -5.66 11.70 0.46
C THR A 47 -6.31 13.00 0.94
N SER A 48 -7.13 12.96 1.98
CA SER A 48 -7.75 14.12 2.63
C SER A 48 -8.17 13.79 4.06
N LEU A 49 -8.61 14.82 4.79
CA LEU A 49 -9.09 14.71 6.18
C LEU A 49 -10.48 14.08 6.27
N ASN A 50 -11.19 13.89 5.15
CA ASN A 50 -12.45 13.16 5.11
C ASN A 50 -12.19 11.64 5.01
N ARG A 51 -12.90 10.86 5.84
CA ARG A 51 -12.81 9.40 5.91
C ARG A 51 -13.11 8.70 4.57
N ASP A 52 -13.94 9.28 3.72
CA ASP A 52 -14.30 8.71 2.41
C ASP A 52 -13.13 8.72 1.41
N GLN A 53 -12.06 9.45 1.73
CA GLN A 53 -10.85 9.55 0.92
C GLN A 53 -9.70 8.71 1.48
N PHE A 54 -10.05 7.71 2.30
CA PHE A 54 -9.13 6.68 2.76
C PHE A 54 -9.36 5.42 1.95
N MET A 55 -8.26 4.80 1.51
CA MET A 55 -8.30 3.55 0.77
C MET A 55 -7.30 2.58 1.36
N MET A 56 -7.74 1.32 1.47
CA MET A 56 -6.87 0.23 1.87
C MET A 56 -6.25 -0.39 0.63
N ILE A 57 -4.93 -0.53 0.66
CA ILE A 57 -4.14 -1.13 -0.40
C ILE A 57 -3.53 -2.40 0.13
N SER A 58 -3.88 -3.52 -0.47
CA SER A 58 -3.38 -4.84 -0.13
C SER A 58 -2.49 -5.41 -1.23
N GLY A 59 -1.55 -6.26 -0.85
CA GLY A 59 -0.68 -6.98 -1.76
C GLY A 59 0.29 -7.88 -1.01
N ASN A 60 1.22 -8.47 -1.75
CA ASN A 60 2.31 -9.21 -1.13
C ASN A 60 3.32 -8.26 -0.47
N LYS A 61 4.29 -8.83 0.24
CA LYS A 61 5.33 -8.08 0.98
C LYS A 61 6.11 -7.11 0.09
N ASP A 62 6.49 -7.55 -1.10
CA ASP A 62 7.35 -6.80 -2.00
C ASP A 62 6.60 -5.65 -2.67
N GLU A 63 5.34 -5.86 -3.02
CA GLU A 63 4.43 -4.84 -3.55
C GLU A 63 4.19 -3.71 -2.55
N ILE A 64 3.78 -4.05 -1.32
CA ILE A 64 3.53 -3.06 -0.27
C ILE A 64 4.83 -2.39 0.17
N GLY A 65 5.93 -3.13 0.30
CA GLY A 65 7.23 -2.58 0.62
C GLY A 65 7.71 -1.57 -0.44
N THR A 66 7.49 -1.88 -1.72
CA THR A 66 7.84 -0.99 -2.83
C THR A 66 6.96 0.25 -2.85
N LEU A 67 5.65 0.09 -2.67
CA LEU A 67 4.70 1.20 -2.58
C LEU A 67 5.10 2.19 -1.47
N VAL A 68 5.32 1.69 -0.25
CA VAL A 68 5.66 2.55 0.89
C VAL A 68 6.99 3.27 0.66
N ARG A 69 8.02 2.59 0.12
CA ARG A 69 9.30 3.24 -0.22
C ARG A 69 9.12 4.36 -1.26
N GLN A 70 8.32 4.12 -2.30
CA GLN A 70 8.01 5.12 -3.33
C GLN A 70 7.29 6.33 -2.74
N ILE A 71 6.31 6.13 -1.85
CA ILE A 71 5.59 7.22 -1.18
C ILE A 71 6.51 8.00 -0.23
N LEU A 72 7.36 7.32 0.52
CA LEU A 72 8.30 7.96 1.44
C LEU A 72 9.47 8.66 0.72
N GLY A 73 9.56 8.53 -0.61
CA GLY A 73 10.64 9.12 -1.40
C GLY A 73 11.99 8.47 -1.14
N GLN A 74 12.01 7.27 -0.54
CA GLN A 74 13.22 6.47 -0.45
C GLN A 74 13.42 5.80 -1.79
N ALA A 75 14.36 6.31 -2.59
CA ALA A 75 14.82 5.61 -3.78
C ALA A 75 15.21 4.19 -3.40
N ALA A 76 14.83 3.20 -4.22
CA ALA A 76 15.31 1.84 -4.06
C ALA A 76 16.84 1.90 -3.94
N ALA A 77 17.39 1.44 -2.82
CA ALA A 77 18.83 1.28 -2.70
C ALA A 77 19.27 0.34 -3.81
N SER A 78 20.01 0.88 -4.76
CA SER A 78 20.62 0.19 -5.90
C SER A 78 21.66 -0.82 -5.43
#